data_AF-A0A438G2H7-F1
#
_entry.id   AF-A0A438G2H7-F1
#
_cell.length_a   1.000
_cell.length_b   1.000
_cell.length_c   1.000
_cell.angle_alpha   90.00
_cell.angle_beta   90.00
_cell.angle_gamma   90.00
#
_symmetry.space_group_name_H-M   'P 1'
#
loop_
_entity.id
_entity.type
_entity.pdbx_description
1 polymer ?
#
loop_
_entity_poly.entity_id
_entity_poly.type
_entity_poly.pdbx_seq_one_letter_code
_entity_poly.pdbx_strand_id
1 'polypeptide(L)'
;MKKKADASNKTEKFLEHKRLMKKLTDEKSGAECYMLYARALNIAWGGNSEYWTWNCYKETDKENFEVAKLREVCWLDVSGKLKMSELSPGIVYDIFYVVKLTKGASAGWELQ
;
A
#
# COMPACT_ATOMS: atom_id res chain seq x y z
N MET A 1 8.93 38.22 16.21
CA MET A 1 9.52 37.32 15.20
C MET A 1 8.49 36.23 14.86
N LYS A 2 7.85 36.29 13.68
CA LYS A 2 6.85 35.30 13.26
C LYS A 2 7.58 34.14 12.58
N LYS A 3 7.52 32.93 13.18
CA LYS A 3 7.99 31.68 12.54
C LYS A 3 7.14 31.45 11.28
N LYS A 4 7.73 31.64 10.10
CA LYS A 4 7.22 31.03 8.86
C LYS A 4 7.60 29.56 8.92
N ALA A 5 6.63 28.68 9.14
CA ALA A 5 6.80 27.25 8.92
C ALA A 5 5.78 26.77 7.88
N ASP A 6 6.34 26.16 6.82
CA ASP A 6 5.90 24.88 6.27
C ASP A 6 4.62 24.74 5.42
N ALA A 7 4.46 25.60 4.41
CA ALA A 7 3.65 25.22 3.25
C ALA A 7 4.32 24.12 2.39
N SER A 8 5.66 24.14 2.29
CA SER A 8 6.44 23.16 1.51
C SER A 8 6.36 21.76 2.10
N ASN A 9 6.68 21.61 3.39
CA ASN A 9 6.67 20.33 4.10
C ASN A 9 5.24 19.74 4.21
N LYS A 10 4.20 20.58 4.31
CA LYS A 10 2.81 20.11 4.37
C LYS A 10 2.33 19.54 3.03
N THR A 11 2.72 20.19 1.92
CA THR A 11 2.36 19.74 0.57
C THR A 11 3.12 18.47 0.19
N GLU A 12 4.40 18.40 0.54
CA GLU A 12 5.25 17.22 0.34
C GLU A 12 4.73 16.03 1.13
N LYS A 13 4.43 16.21 2.43
CA LYS A 13 3.79 15.16 3.26
C LYS A 13 2.44 14.72 2.71
N PHE A 14 1.61 15.64 2.21
CA PHE A 14 0.31 15.31 1.64
C PHE A 14 0.46 14.52 0.32
N LEU A 15 1.42 14.90 -0.53
CA LEU A 15 1.71 14.24 -1.79
C LEU A 15 2.34 12.85 -1.57
N GLU A 16 3.23 12.72 -0.60
CA GLU A 16 3.84 11.45 -0.19
C GLU A 16 2.81 10.52 0.44
N HIS A 17 1.94 11.05 1.31
CA HIS A 17 0.81 10.29 1.86
C HIS A 17 -0.09 9.75 0.74
N LYS A 18 -0.41 10.56 -0.28
CA LYS A 18 -1.18 10.11 -1.45
C LYS A 18 -0.46 9.05 -2.30
N ARG A 19 0.88 9.00 -2.26
CA ARG A 19 1.70 8.00 -2.97
C ARG A 19 1.89 6.71 -2.18
N LEU A 20 1.65 6.74 -0.88
CA LEU A 20 1.80 5.59 0.03
C LEU A 20 0.46 4.94 0.36
N MET A 21 -0.61 5.73 0.39
CA MET A 21 -1.94 5.25 0.68
C MET A 21 -3.02 6.07 0.00
N LYS A 22 -4.17 5.42 -0.21
CA LYS A 22 -5.38 6.04 -0.74
C LYS A 22 -6.51 5.82 0.25
N LYS A 23 -7.18 6.91 0.59
CA LYS A 23 -8.43 6.89 1.36
C LYS A 23 -9.59 6.96 0.38
N LEU A 24 -10.52 6.03 0.52
CA LEU A 24 -11.78 5.96 -0.21
C LEU A 24 -12.89 6.16 0.79
N THR A 25 -13.89 6.98 0.45
CA THR A 25 -15.08 7.17 1.28
C THR A 25 -16.28 6.83 0.43
N ASP A 26 -17.14 5.93 0.92
CA ASP A 26 -18.42 5.65 0.30
C ASP A 26 -19.39 6.79 0.58
N GLU A 27 -19.91 7.43 -0.46
CA GLU A 27 -20.77 8.62 -0.31
C GLU A 27 -22.11 8.34 0.37
N LYS A 28 -22.57 7.07 0.32
CA LYS A 28 -23.89 6.69 0.85
C LYS A 28 -23.84 6.30 2.32
N SER A 29 -22.86 5.49 2.69
CA SER A 29 -22.68 4.96 4.05
C SER A 29 -21.72 5.79 4.90
N GLY A 30 -20.90 6.65 4.28
CA GLY A 30 -19.80 7.36 4.93
C GLY A 30 -18.65 6.44 5.34
N ALA A 31 -18.68 5.15 4.95
CA ALA A 31 -17.65 4.19 5.31
C ALA A 31 -16.30 4.56 4.67
N GLU A 32 -15.23 4.42 5.44
CA GLU A 32 -13.88 4.72 4.99
C GLU A 32 -13.09 3.45 4.72
N CYS A 33 -12.48 3.37 3.55
CA CYS A 33 -11.57 2.30 3.16
C CYS A 33 -10.17 2.88 2.91
N TYR A 34 -9.15 2.16 3.39
CA TYR A 34 -7.76 2.56 3.30
C TYR A 34 -6.99 1.53 2.49
N MET A 35 -6.42 1.97 1.36
CA MET A 35 -5.55 1.15 0.53
C MET A 35 -4.11 1.59 0.75
N LEU A 36 -3.28 0.71 1.33
CA LEU A 36 -1.84 0.94 1.42
C LEU A 36 -1.19 0.38 0.15
N TYR A 37 -0.39 1.20 -0.52
CA TYR A 37 0.40 0.76 -1.66
C TYR A 37 1.65 -0.01 -1.22
N ALA A 38 2.23 -0.80 -2.12
CA ALA A 38 3.37 -1.66 -1.79
C ALA A 38 4.57 -0.89 -1.20
N ARG A 39 4.75 0.39 -1.57
CA ARG A 39 5.80 1.27 -1.03
C ARG A 39 5.59 1.67 0.44
N ALA A 40 4.36 1.57 0.96
CA ALA A 40 4.05 1.82 2.36
C ALA A 40 4.20 0.57 3.23
N LEU A 41 4.40 -0.60 2.61
CA LEU A 41 4.56 -1.87 3.31
C LEU A 41 6.03 -2.10 3.66
N ASN A 42 6.25 -2.73 4.80
CA ASN A 42 7.53 -3.32 5.13
C ASN A 42 7.63 -4.69 4.47
N ILE A 43 8.51 -4.80 3.47
CA ILE A 43 8.72 -6.02 2.69
C ILE A 43 10.13 -6.53 2.99
N ALA A 44 10.24 -7.79 3.43
CA ALA A 44 11.55 -8.41 3.66
C ALA A 44 12.40 -8.36 2.38
N TRP A 45 13.59 -7.78 2.50
CA TRP A 45 14.50 -7.49 1.37
C TRP A 45 13.93 -6.62 0.24
N GLY A 46 12.85 -5.84 0.47
CA GLY A 46 12.18 -5.06 -0.58
C GLY A 46 13.07 -4.03 -1.30
N GLY A 47 14.20 -3.65 -0.71
CA GLY A 47 15.22 -2.80 -1.33
C GLY A 47 16.24 -3.54 -2.20
N ASN A 48 16.28 -4.88 -2.17
CA ASN A 48 17.20 -5.69 -2.96
C ASN A 48 16.54 -6.15 -4.27
N SER A 49 17.13 -5.73 -5.40
CA SER A 49 16.67 -6.05 -6.75
C SER A 49 16.86 -7.53 -7.14
N GLU A 50 17.70 -8.27 -6.42
CA GLU A 50 17.90 -9.71 -6.58
C GLU A 50 16.65 -10.51 -6.19
N TYR A 51 15.87 -10.00 -5.22
CA TYR A 51 14.67 -10.65 -4.72
C TYR A 51 13.39 -9.98 -5.21
N TRP A 52 13.40 -8.66 -5.42
CA TRP A 52 12.21 -7.89 -5.76
C TRP A 52 12.39 -7.05 -7.02
N THR A 53 11.33 -6.92 -7.79
CA THR A 53 11.24 -5.93 -8.88
C THR A 53 10.04 -5.04 -8.67
N TRP A 54 10.23 -3.74 -8.76
CA TRP A 54 9.15 -2.76 -8.63
C TRP A 54 8.60 -2.44 -10.02
N ASN A 55 7.31 -2.72 -10.23
CA ASN A 55 6.63 -2.51 -11.49
C ASN A 55 5.49 -1.51 -11.32
N CYS A 56 5.23 -0.68 -12.32
CA CYS A 56 3.99 0.09 -12.37
C CYS A 56 2.84 -0.84 -12.78
N TYR A 57 1.81 -0.92 -11.96
CA TYR A 57 0.56 -1.60 -12.28
C TYR A 57 -0.50 -0.57 -12.64
N LYS A 58 -1.22 -0.85 -13.72
CA LYS A 58 -2.40 -0.12 -14.17
C LYS A 58 -3.63 -0.93 -13.78
N GLU A 59 -4.33 -0.49 -12.76
CA GLU A 59 -5.64 -1.05 -12.42
C GLU A 59 -6.74 -0.42 -13.27
N THR A 60 -6.63 0.89 -13.54
CA THR A 60 -7.51 1.64 -14.46
C THR A 60 -6.69 2.56 -15.34
N ASP A 61 -7.30 3.13 -16.39
CA ASP A 61 -6.63 4.05 -17.32
C ASP A 61 -6.07 5.32 -16.65
N LYS A 62 -6.51 5.63 -15.42
CA LYS A 62 -6.22 6.89 -14.73
C LYS A 62 -5.29 6.75 -13.54
N GLU A 63 -4.98 5.54 -13.08
CA GLU A 63 -4.21 5.35 -11.84
C GLU A 63 -3.12 4.28 -12.02
N ASN A 64 -1.88 4.73 -11.85
CA ASN A 64 -0.69 3.88 -11.81
C ASN A 64 -0.18 3.85 -10.38
N PHE A 65 0.05 2.66 -9.84
CA PHE A 65 0.75 2.50 -8.57
C PHE A 65 1.86 1.45 -8.71
N GLU A 66 2.88 1.58 -7.88
CA GLU A 66 3.97 0.60 -7.85
C GLU A 66 3.54 -0.65 -7.09
N VAL A 67 3.79 -1.81 -7.70
CA VAL A 67 3.64 -3.13 -7.10
C VAL A 67 5.01 -3.79 -6.95
N ALA A 68 5.19 -4.51 -5.85
CA ALA A 68 6.38 -5.31 -5.61
C ALA A 68 6.16 -6.71 -6.21
N LYS A 69 6.95 -7.07 -7.22
CA LYS A 69 6.97 -8.41 -7.80
C LYS A 69 8.11 -9.20 -7.17
N LEU A 70 7.75 -10.28 -6.48
CA LEU A 70 8.69 -11.24 -5.93
C LEU A 70 9.32 -12.07 -7.05
N ARG A 71 10.64 -12.29 -6.99
CA ARG A 71 11.39 -13.21 -7.85
C ARG A 71 11.33 -14.63 -7.26
N GLU A 72 12.09 -15.57 -7.82
CA GLU A 72 12.08 -16.97 -7.40
C GLU A 72 12.68 -17.16 -6.00
N VAL A 73 11.84 -17.07 -4.97
CA VAL A 73 12.16 -17.37 -3.57
C VAL A 73 11.07 -18.25 -2.95
N CYS A 74 11.34 -18.82 -1.78
CA CYS A 74 10.46 -19.82 -1.14
C CYS A 74 9.45 -19.28 -0.13
N TRP A 75 9.43 -17.98 0.18
CA TRP A 75 8.49 -17.40 1.15
C TRP A 75 8.25 -15.90 0.92
N LEU A 76 7.17 -15.40 1.51
CA LEU A 76 6.71 -14.01 1.46
C LEU A 76 6.57 -13.48 2.89
N ASP A 77 7.20 -12.35 3.20
CA ASP A 77 7.00 -11.61 4.45
C ASP A 77 6.81 -10.12 4.17
N VAL A 78 5.59 -9.69 4.47
CA VAL A 78 5.08 -8.36 4.24
C VAL A 78 4.24 -7.97 5.45
N SER A 79 4.47 -6.76 5.95
CA SER A 79 3.67 -6.17 7.01
C SER A 79 3.31 -4.72 6.68
N GLY A 80 2.10 -4.31 7.07
CA GLY A 80 1.64 -2.93 6.98
C GLY A 80 1.54 -2.27 8.35
N LYS A 81 1.53 -0.94 8.37
CA LYS A 81 1.21 -0.14 9.56
C LYS A 81 0.23 0.95 9.17
N LEU A 82 -0.85 1.06 9.94
CA LEU A 82 -1.82 2.14 9.83
C LEU A 82 -2.05 2.71 11.22
N LYS A 83 -2.11 4.04 11.34
CA LYS A 83 -2.29 4.66 12.65
C LYS A 83 -3.75 4.54 13.07
N MET A 84 -3.98 4.11 14.31
CA MET A 84 -5.35 4.06 14.87
C MET A 84 -6.05 5.42 14.84
N SER A 85 -5.31 6.53 14.92
CA SER A 85 -5.85 7.88 14.79
C SER A 85 -6.41 8.21 13.39
N GLU A 86 -6.05 7.42 12.37
CA GLU A 86 -6.60 7.55 11.02
C GLU A 86 -7.89 6.73 10.86
N LEU A 87 -8.17 5.78 11.77
CA LEU A 87 -9.37 4.96 11.73
C LEU A 87 -10.54 5.65 12.43
N SER A 88 -11.75 5.37 11.94
CA SER A 88 -12.98 5.82 12.58
C SER A 88 -13.25 5.00 13.86
N PRO A 89 -13.46 5.65 15.02
CA PRO A 89 -13.72 4.95 16.28
C PRO A 89 -14.98 4.09 16.23
N GLY A 90 -14.94 2.93 16.89
CA GLY A 90 -16.11 2.05 17.03
C GLY A 90 -16.49 1.25 15.79
N ILE A 91 -15.67 1.29 14.73
CA ILE A 91 -15.87 0.54 13.49
C ILE A 91 -14.96 -0.69 13.48
N VAL A 92 -15.51 -1.82 13.03
CA VAL A 92 -14.73 -3.04 12.74
C VAL A 92 -14.16 -2.90 11.33
N TYR A 93 -12.84 -3.03 11.22
CA TYR A 93 -12.13 -2.99 9.94
C TYR A 93 -11.65 -4.38 9.58
N ASP A 94 -11.92 -4.80 8.35
CA ASP A 94 -11.31 -5.98 7.75
C ASP A 94 -10.00 -5.60 7.04
N ILE A 95 -9.01 -6.47 7.15
CA ILE A 95 -7.68 -6.26 6.55
C ILE A 95 -7.45 -7.34 5.50
N PHE A 96 -7.09 -6.91 4.29
CA PHE A 96 -6.83 -7.79 3.16
C PHE A 96 -5.46 -7.52 2.56
N TYR A 97 -4.77 -8.60 2.18
CA TYR A 97 -3.61 -8.52 1.30
C TYR A 97 -4.05 -8.86 -0.12
N VAL A 98 -3.90 -7.92 -1.04
CA VAL A 98 -4.19 -8.14 -2.45
C VAL A 98 -2.92 -8.61 -3.14
N VAL A 99 -2.91 -9.87 -3.57
CA VAL A 99 -1.77 -10.50 -4.25
C VAL A 99 -2.19 -11.04 -5.61
N LYS A 100 -1.27 -11.00 -6.57
CA LYS A 100 -1.44 -11.60 -7.89
C LYS A 100 -0.41 -12.71 -8.09
N LEU A 101 -0.89 -13.93 -8.18
CA LEU A 101 -0.05 -15.09 -8.47
C LEU A 101 0.23 -15.18 -9.98
N THR A 102 1.48 -15.47 -10.35
CA THR A 102 1.88 -15.74 -11.73
C THR A 102 1.98 -17.24 -11.97
N LYS A 103 1.90 -17.67 -13.24
CA LYS A 103 2.14 -19.08 -13.60
C LYS A 103 3.51 -19.51 -13.04
N GLY A 104 3.56 -20.61 -12.30
CA GLY A 104 4.76 -21.12 -11.63
C GLY A 104 4.94 -20.68 -10.16
N ALA A 105 4.18 -19.70 -9.67
CA ALA A 105 4.18 -19.30 -8.26
C ALA A 105 3.31 -20.22 -7.36
N SER A 106 2.78 -21.32 -7.92
CA SER A 106 1.74 -22.17 -7.32
C SER A 106 2.27 -23.27 -6.40
N ALA A 107 3.58 -23.37 -6.18
CA ALA A 107 4.11 -24.33 -5.22
C ALA A 107 3.89 -23.81 -3.78
N GLY A 108 2.67 -24.00 -3.25
CA GLY A 108 2.34 -23.73 -1.85
C GLY A 108 1.25 -22.68 -1.58
N TRP A 109 0.70 -22.03 -2.61
CA TRP A 109 -0.43 -21.11 -2.49
C TRP A 109 -1.63 -21.68 -3.23
N GLU A 110 -2.53 -22.33 -2.49
CA GLU A 110 -3.84 -22.73 -2.99
C GLU A 110 -4.83 -21.58 -2.77
N LEU A 111 -5.53 -21.17 -3.84
CA LEU A 111 -6.64 -20.23 -3.74
C LEU A 111 -7.81 -21.01 -3.12
N GLN A 112 -8.21 -20.65 -1.90
CA GLN A 112 -9.43 -21.18 -1.26
C GLN A 112 -10.68 -20.59 -1.89
#